data_AF-A2ESV9-F1
#
_entry.id   AF-A2ESV9-F1
#
_cell.length_a   1.000
_cell.length_b   1.000
_cell.length_c   1.000
_cell.angle_alpha   90.00
_cell.angle_beta   90.00
_cell.angle_gamma   90.00
#
_symmetry.space_group_name_H-M   'P 1'
#
loop_
_entity.id
_entity.type
_entity.pdbx_description
1 polymer ?
#
loop_
_entity_poly.entity_id
_entity_poly.type
_entity_poly.pdbx_seq_one_letter_code
_entity_poly.pdbx_strand_id
1 'polypeptide(L)'
;MSQGLIHNFKYIAEHIKEYIEENKLFSTFEVDDLKEIMKNATLTTNDCISLMTQSQHTIKANKLYICARNANVSIHNYEEVVSVLKSIKKYMKLRILDGVVDFLIQTQKENSDSAAEIQQLQTELTTIQNQKQKSDKELESLKTQLNQIKEDNT
;
A
#
# COMPACT_ATOMS: atom_id res chain seq x y z
N MET A 1 -5.84 17.65 46.16
CA MET A 1 -5.47 16.39 45.49
C MET A 1 -6.74 15.82 44.86
N SER A 2 -7.00 16.13 43.59
CA SER A 2 -8.09 15.48 42.86
C SER A 2 -7.65 14.04 42.59
N GLN A 3 -8.45 13.08 43.02
CA GLN A 3 -8.35 11.72 42.51
C GLN A 3 -8.70 11.80 41.01
N GLY A 4 -7.68 11.96 40.17
CA GLY A 4 -7.85 11.97 38.72
C GLY A 4 -8.54 10.67 38.33
N LEU A 5 -9.64 10.75 37.57
CA LEU A 5 -10.19 9.57 36.91
C LEU A 5 -9.03 8.87 36.21
N ILE A 6 -8.75 7.62 36.61
CA ILE A 6 -7.83 6.77 35.86
C ILE A 6 -8.51 6.57 34.50
N HIS A 7 -8.10 7.37 33.52
CA HIS A 7 -8.55 7.20 32.16
C HIS A 7 -8.15 5.79 31.74
N ASN A 8 -9.14 4.97 31.37
CA ASN A 8 -8.85 3.68 30.78
C ASN A 8 -8.36 3.93 29.35
N PHE A 9 -7.07 4.25 29.21
CA PHE A 9 -6.45 4.58 27.92
C PHE A 9 -6.61 3.47 26.91
N LYS A 10 -6.70 2.22 27.36
CA LYS A 10 -6.98 1.08 26.48
C LYS A 10 -8.39 1.16 25.89
N TYR A 11 -9.40 1.40 26.73
CA TYR A 11 -10.78 1.60 26.26
C TYR A 11 -10.88 2.78 25.30
N ILE A 12 -10.23 3.91 25.63
CA ILE A 12 -10.21 5.09 24.76
C ILE A 12 -9.54 4.78 23.43
N ALA A 13 -8.43 4.02 23.44
CA ALA A 13 -7.72 3.63 22.24
C ALA A 13 -8.56 2.70 21.33
N GLU A 14 -9.34 1.79 21.92
CA GLU A 14 -10.27 0.92 21.19
C GLU A 14 -11.39 1.72 20.50
N HIS A 15 -11.78 2.88 21.06
CA HIS A 15 -12.81 3.78 20.52
C HIS A 15 -12.22 5.07 19.92
N ILE A 16 -10.91 5.09 19.61
CA ILE A 16 -10.20 6.30 19.20
C ILE A 16 -10.81 6.93 17.94
N LYS A 17 -11.40 6.09 17.09
CA LYS A 17 -12.06 6.48 15.85
C LYS A 17 -13.16 7.51 16.11
N GLU A 18 -13.97 7.36 17.16
CA GLU A 18 -15.04 8.30 17.50
C GLU A 18 -14.47 9.70 17.75
N TYR A 19 -13.36 9.79 18.49
CA TYR A 19 -12.70 11.07 18.77
C TYR A 19 -12.03 11.70 17.55
N ILE A 20 -11.58 10.88 16.59
CA ILE A 20 -11.02 11.35 15.31
C ILE A 20 -12.15 11.86 14.40
N GLU A 21 -13.25 11.11 14.27
CA GLU A 21 -14.40 11.49 13.45
C GLU A 21 -15.07 12.78 13.97
N GLU A 22 -15.13 12.96 15.28
CA GLU A 22 -15.66 14.18 15.90
C GLU A 22 -14.67 15.35 15.92
N ASN A 23 -13.43 15.17 15.46
CA ASN A 23 -12.35 16.17 15.54
C ASN A 23 -12.15 16.73 16.97
N LYS A 24 -12.26 15.85 17.97
CA LYS A 24 -12.13 16.22 19.39
C LYS A 24 -10.86 15.70 20.05
N LEU A 25 -10.12 14.82 19.38
CA LEU A 25 -9.00 14.13 20.00
C LEU A 25 -7.96 15.10 20.63
N PHE A 26 -7.54 16.14 19.89
CA PHE A 26 -6.54 17.10 20.36
C PHE A 26 -7.08 18.19 21.29
N SER A 27 -8.40 18.38 21.37
CA SER A 27 -9.03 19.33 22.29
C SER A 27 -9.48 18.67 23.59
N THR A 28 -9.71 17.36 23.58
CA THR A 28 -10.12 16.57 24.75
C THR A 28 -8.94 16.10 25.59
N PHE A 29 -7.85 15.65 24.95
CA PHE A 29 -6.75 14.98 25.65
C PHE A 29 -5.45 15.80 25.61
N GLU A 30 -4.70 15.77 26.72
CA GLU A 30 -3.38 16.35 26.78
C GLU A 30 -2.34 15.48 26.02
N VAL A 31 -1.17 16.05 25.74
CA VAL A 31 -0.10 15.37 24.98
C VAL A 31 0.33 14.05 25.63
N ASP A 32 0.44 14.02 26.96
CA ASP A 32 0.87 12.83 27.70
C ASP A 32 -0.20 11.74 27.67
N ASP A 33 -1.48 12.10 27.78
CA ASP A 33 -2.60 11.17 27.63
C ASP A 33 -2.63 10.60 26.21
N LEU A 34 -2.50 11.46 25.18
CA LEU A 34 -2.48 11.04 23.78
C LEU A 34 -1.35 10.06 23.49
N LYS A 35 -0.18 10.22 24.11
CA LYS A 35 0.94 9.29 23.96
C LYS A 35 0.58 7.88 24.47
N GLU A 36 -0.11 7.78 25.61
CA GLU A 36 -0.54 6.49 26.17
C GLU A 36 -1.73 5.91 25.39
N ILE A 37 -2.68 6.75 24.94
CA ILE A 37 -3.77 6.32 24.06
C ILE A 37 -3.21 5.74 22.75
N MET A 38 -2.31 6.47 22.09
CA MET A 38 -1.74 6.06 20.80
C MET A 38 -0.95 4.76 20.90
N LYS A 39 -0.24 4.54 22.02
CA LYS A 39 0.47 3.27 22.28
C LYS A 39 -0.45 2.03 22.26
N ASN A 40 -1.73 2.21 22.61
CA ASN A 40 -2.73 1.14 22.62
C ASN A 40 -3.60 1.15 21.34
N ALA A 41 -3.48 2.18 20.50
CA ALA A 41 -4.33 2.36 19.33
C ALA A 41 -3.78 1.63 18.11
N THR A 42 -4.69 1.02 17.37
CA THR A 42 -4.44 0.57 15.99
C THR A 42 -5.34 1.37 15.07
N LEU A 43 -4.72 2.20 14.23
CA LEU A 43 -5.40 3.07 13.29
C LEU A 43 -5.49 2.39 11.93
N THR A 44 -6.60 2.59 11.20
CA THR A 44 -6.57 2.36 9.76
C THR A 44 -5.75 3.47 9.07
N THR A 45 -5.39 3.24 7.81
CA THR A 45 -4.77 4.29 6.98
C THR A 45 -5.61 5.57 6.97
N ASN A 46 -6.94 5.46 6.85
CA ASN A 46 -7.83 6.62 6.83
C ASN A 46 -7.86 7.34 8.19
N ASP A 47 -7.92 6.60 9.30
CA ASP A 47 -7.89 7.21 10.64
C ASP A 47 -6.59 7.98 10.87
N CYS A 48 -5.46 7.41 10.45
CA CYS A 48 -4.15 8.08 10.51
C CYS A 48 -4.16 9.37 9.68
N ILE A 49 -4.63 9.34 8.43
CA ILE A 49 -4.68 10.53 7.56
C ILE A 49 -5.60 11.61 8.15
N SER A 50 -6.78 11.23 8.65
CA SER A 50 -7.72 12.14 9.31
C SER A 50 -7.11 12.78 10.55
N LEU A 51 -6.47 11.98 11.42
CA LEU A 51 -5.73 12.44 12.59
C LEU A 51 -4.63 13.45 12.21
N MET A 52 -3.84 13.17 11.17
CA MET A 52 -2.81 14.10 10.71
C MET A 52 -3.43 15.38 10.15
N THR A 53 -4.51 15.28 9.40
CA THR A 53 -5.17 16.45 8.79
C THR A 53 -5.74 17.39 9.84
N GLN A 54 -6.44 16.87 10.85
CA GLN A 54 -7.03 17.69 11.91
C GLN A 54 -5.97 18.32 12.83
N SER A 55 -4.77 17.75 12.88
CA SER A 55 -3.67 18.27 13.70
C SER A 55 -3.18 19.66 13.26
N GLN A 56 -3.38 20.00 11.97
CA GLN A 56 -2.77 21.17 11.33
C GLN A 56 -3.01 22.49 12.06
N HIS A 57 -4.19 22.65 12.65
CA HIS A 57 -4.61 23.87 13.33
C HIS A 57 -4.70 23.74 14.85
N THR A 58 -4.54 22.53 15.38
CA THR A 58 -4.78 22.21 16.80
C THR A 58 -3.48 21.99 17.58
N ILE A 59 -2.44 21.47 16.94
CA ILE A 59 -1.20 21.09 17.61
C ILE A 59 0.04 21.38 16.76
N LYS A 60 1.15 21.75 17.40
CA LYS A 60 2.43 21.96 16.72
C LYS A 60 3.00 20.62 16.25
N ALA A 61 3.66 20.62 15.08
CA ALA A 61 4.25 19.43 14.46
C ALA A 61 5.14 18.58 15.38
N ASN A 62 5.96 19.20 16.24
CA ASN A 62 6.81 18.47 17.19
C ASN A 62 6.01 17.75 18.29
N LYS A 63 4.92 18.36 18.76
CA LYS A 63 4.02 17.73 19.73
C LYS A 63 3.18 16.64 19.05
N LEU A 64 2.72 16.86 17.82
CA LEU A 64 2.04 15.83 17.02
C LEU A 64 2.90 14.56 16.88
N TYR A 65 4.19 14.73 16.58
CA TYR A 65 5.14 13.62 16.56
C TYR A 65 5.18 12.86 17.89
N ILE A 66 5.26 13.57 19.03
CA ILE A 66 5.28 12.95 20.35
C ILE A 66 3.99 12.16 20.62
N CYS A 67 2.82 12.69 20.26
CA CYS A 67 1.54 12.02 20.44
C CYS A 67 1.45 10.74 19.58
N ALA A 68 1.69 10.85 18.28
CA ALA A 68 1.34 9.80 17.31
C ALA A 68 2.45 8.76 17.08
N ARG A 69 3.70 8.98 17.51
CA ARG A 69 4.84 8.09 17.21
C ARG A 69 4.73 6.65 17.71
N ASN A 70 3.82 6.37 18.65
CA ASN A 70 3.60 5.03 19.21
C ASN A 70 2.37 4.33 18.64
N ALA A 71 1.61 4.99 17.75
CA ALA A 71 0.45 4.40 17.12
C ALA A 71 0.84 3.29 16.15
N ASN A 72 0.08 2.19 16.18
CA ASN A 72 0.13 1.21 15.10
C ASN A 72 -0.79 1.66 13.97
N VAL A 73 -0.39 1.44 12.73
CA VAL A 73 -1.21 1.73 11.54
C VAL A 73 -1.34 0.46 10.70
N SER A 74 -2.56 -0.01 10.51
CA SER A 74 -2.86 -1.15 9.64
C SER A 74 -2.78 -0.72 8.18
N ILE A 75 -1.88 -1.35 7.43
CA ILE A 75 -1.60 -1.07 6.01
C ILE A 75 -1.87 -2.33 5.19
N HIS A 76 -2.64 -2.19 4.10
CA HIS A 76 -3.06 -3.34 3.29
C HIS A 76 -2.48 -3.35 1.86
N ASN A 77 -1.94 -2.23 1.39
CA ASN A 77 -1.38 -2.12 0.05
C ASN A 77 -0.32 -1.01 -0.02
N TYR A 78 0.32 -0.92 -1.19
CA TYR A 78 1.41 0.01 -1.44
C TYR A 78 0.98 1.49 -1.41
N GLU A 79 -0.20 1.79 -1.96
CA GLU A 79 -0.72 3.16 -2.01
C GLU A 79 -0.99 3.70 -0.60
N GLU A 80 -1.44 2.83 0.31
CA GLU A 80 -1.60 3.13 1.72
C GLU A 80 -0.27 3.48 2.39
N VAL A 81 0.81 2.72 2.15
CA VAL A 81 2.16 3.04 2.66
C VAL A 81 2.55 4.47 2.25
N VAL A 82 2.44 4.77 0.95
CA VAL A 82 2.82 6.06 0.39
C VAL A 82 1.95 7.18 0.98
N SER A 83 0.64 6.94 1.13
CA SER A 83 -0.31 7.94 1.66
C SER A 83 -0.07 8.26 3.13
N VAL A 84 0.20 7.24 3.96
CA VAL A 84 0.57 7.42 5.37
C VAL A 84 1.88 8.20 5.48
N LEU A 85 2.94 7.79 4.76
CA LEU A 85 4.24 8.46 4.80
C LEU A 85 4.16 9.92 4.33
N LYS A 86 3.43 10.20 3.24
CA LYS A 86 3.19 11.57 2.76
C LYS A 86 2.48 12.42 3.81
N SER A 87 1.48 11.85 4.49
CA SER A 87 0.74 12.56 5.55
C SER A 87 1.64 12.85 6.75
N ILE A 88 2.33 11.84 7.27
CA ILE A 88 3.30 12.01 8.37
C ILE A 88 4.34 13.07 8.01
N LYS A 89 4.98 12.95 6.84
CA LYS A 89 5.93 13.93 6.31
C LYS A 89 5.36 15.34 6.32
N LYS A 90 4.17 15.54 5.76
CA LYS A 90 3.53 16.85 5.60
C LYS A 90 3.21 17.49 6.95
N TYR A 91 2.50 16.77 7.82
CA TYR A 91 1.95 17.34 9.04
C TYR A 91 2.96 17.38 10.20
N MET A 92 3.93 16.47 10.24
CA MET A 92 5.04 16.49 11.20
C MET A 92 6.29 17.23 10.69
N LYS A 93 6.29 17.71 9.44
CA LYS A 93 7.41 18.42 8.79
C LYS A 93 8.71 17.59 8.70
N LEU A 94 8.59 16.28 8.46
CA LEU A 94 9.71 15.33 8.40
C LEU A 94 10.30 15.20 6.99
N ARG A 95 11.09 16.21 6.56
CA ARG A 95 11.75 16.22 5.24
C ARG A 95 12.67 15.04 4.98
N ILE A 96 13.15 14.36 6.03
CA ILE A 96 13.96 13.13 5.87
C ILE A 96 13.21 12.01 5.13
N LEU A 97 11.87 12.05 5.13
CA LEU A 97 11.04 11.10 4.40
C LEU A 97 10.87 11.42 2.91
N ASP A 98 11.41 12.54 2.41
CA ASP A 98 11.30 12.94 1.01
C ASP A 98 11.85 11.84 0.10
N GLY A 99 13.11 11.48 0.26
CA GLY A 99 13.75 10.42 -0.52
C GLY A 99 13.13 9.04 -0.33
N VAL A 100 12.58 8.75 0.85
CA VAL A 100 11.88 7.47 1.12
C VAL A 100 10.58 7.40 0.30
N VAL A 101 9.79 8.46 0.32
CA VAL A 101 8.54 8.53 -0.46
C VAL A 101 8.83 8.48 -1.96
N ASP A 102 9.85 9.19 -2.42
CA ASP A 102 10.22 9.24 -3.83
C ASP A 102 10.72 7.87 -4.32
N PHE A 103 11.58 7.22 -3.53
CA PHE A 103 12.02 5.85 -3.80
C PHE A 103 10.84 4.89 -3.90
N LEU A 104 9.91 4.94 -2.95
CA LEU A 104 8.74 4.08 -2.97
C LEU A 104 7.87 4.34 -4.22
N ILE A 105 7.61 5.59 -4.59
CA ILE A 105 6.82 5.88 -5.80
C ILE A 105 7.52 5.31 -7.05
N GLN A 106 8.84 5.45 -7.13
CA GLN A 106 9.62 4.92 -8.24
C GLN A 106 9.58 3.40 -8.30
N THR A 107 9.77 2.71 -7.17
CA THR A 107 9.69 1.24 -7.09
C THR A 107 8.29 0.72 -7.47
N GLN A 108 7.22 1.41 -7.09
CA GLN A 108 5.87 1.04 -7.51
C GLN A 108 5.72 1.09 -9.03
N LYS A 109 6.22 2.16 -9.64
CA LYS A 109 6.18 2.36 -11.08
C LYS A 109 6.98 1.28 -11.80
N GLU A 110 8.21 1.02 -11.38
CA GLU A 110 9.07 -0.03 -11.96
C GLU A 110 8.43 -1.41 -11.89
N ASN A 111 7.77 -1.74 -10.77
CA ASN A 111 7.03 -2.99 -10.63
C ASN A 111 5.83 -3.07 -11.58
N SER A 112 5.08 -1.98 -11.74
CA SER A 112 3.96 -1.91 -12.69
C SER A 112 4.42 -2.04 -14.14
N ASP A 113 5.51 -1.34 -14.51
CA ASP A 113 6.10 -1.40 -15.85
C ASP A 113 6.60 -2.82 -16.16
N SER A 114 7.30 -3.44 -15.19
CA SER A 114 7.78 -4.84 -15.31
C SER A 114 6.62 -5.83 -15.45
N ALA A 115 5.52 -5.64 -14.70
CA ALA A 115 4.35 -6.51 -14.81
C ALA A 115 3.69 -6.41 -16.19
N ALA A 116 3.63 -5.21 -16.78
CA ALA A 116 3.11 -5.00 -18.13
C ALA A 116 4.00 -5.68 -19.19
N GLU A 117 5.32 -5.55 -19.06
CA GLU A 117 6.28 -6.23 -19.96
C GLU A 117 6.14 -7.75 -19.88
N ILE A 118 6.01 -8.31 -18.67
CA ILE A 118 5.78 -9.75 -18.48
C ILE A 118 4.49 -10.21 -19.16
N GLN A 119 3.39 -9.45 -19.04
CA GLN A 119 2.11 -9.79 -19.69
C GLN A 119 2.22 -9.76 -21.22
N GLN A 120 2.95 -8.79 -21.76
CA GLN A 120 3.21 -8.70 -23.19
C GLN A 120 4.00 -9.93 -23.67
N LEU A 121 5.12 -10.24 -23.00
CA LEU A 121 5.96 -11.39 -23.33
C LEU A 121 5.19 -12.71 -23.26
N GLN A 122 4.28 -12.86 -22.29
CA GLN A 122 3.42 -14.04 -22.18
C GLN A 122 2.46 -14.19 -23.37
N THR A 123 1.94 -13.08 -23.89
CA THR A 123 1.04 -13.07 -25.05
C THR A 123 1.80 -13.38 -26.34
N GLU A 124 2.99 -12.81 -26.52
CA GLU A 124 3.87 -13.10 -27.65
C GLU A 124 4.29 -14.58 -27.64
N LEU A 125 4.68 -15.11 -26.49
CA LEU A 125 5.06 -16.52 -26.33
C LEU A 125 3.91 -17.46 -26.68
N THR A 126 2.69 -17.17 -26.20
CA THR A 126 1.49 -17.95 -26.53
C THR A 126 1.20 -17.93 -28.03
N THR A 127 1.40 -16.77 -28.68
CA THR A 127 1.21 -16.63 -30.13
C THR A 127 2.22 -17.47 -30.92
N ILE A 128 3.50 -17.42 -30.53
CA ILE A 128 4.58 -18.22 -31.14
C ILE A 128 4.30 -19.72 -30.96
N GLN A 129 3.85 -20.15 -29.79
CA GLN A 129 3.50 -21.55 -29.54
C GLN A 129 2.35 -22.04 -30.43
N ASN A 130 1.31 -21.22 -30.61
CA ASN A 130 0.19 -21.56 -31.49
C ASN A 130 0.61 -21.64 -32.96
N GLN A 131 1.44 -20.70 -33.41
CA GLN A 131 2.00 -20.72 -34.76
C GLN A 131 2.87 -21.97 -34.98
N LYS A 132 3.74 -22.30 -34.03
CA LYS A 132 4.57 -23.51 -34.08
C LYS A 132 3.71 -24.77 -34.19
N GLN A 133 2.68 -24.92 -33.36
CA GLN A 133 1.78 -26.08 -33.45
C GLN A 133 1.08 -26.18 -34.81
N LYS A 134 0.69 -25.05 -35.40
CA LYS A 134 0.08 -25.03 -36.73
C LYS A 134 1.09 -25.49 -37.79
N SER A 135 2.31 -24.94 -37.77
CA SER A 135 3.37 -25.34 -38.68
C SER A 135 3.76 -26.81 -38.54
N ASP A 136 3.85 -27.32 -37.31
CA ASP A 136 4.15 -28.73 -37.05
C ASP A 136 3.06 -29.66 -37.65
N LYS A 137 1.77 -29.29 -37.53
CA LYS A 137 0.66 -30.03 -38.16
C LYS A 137 0.70 -29.99 -39.69
N GLU A 138 0.99 -28.83 -40.27
CA GLU A 138 1.12 -28.68 -41.72
C GLU A 138 2.29 -29.52 -42.25
N LEU A 139 3.41 -29.54 -41.53
CA LEU A 139 4.60 -30.29 -41.89
C LEU A 139 4.37 -31.80 -41.84
N GLU A 140 3.66 -32.31 -40.83
CA GLU A 140 3.26 -33.73 -40.77
C GLU A 140 2.25 -34.11 -41.88
N SER A 141 1.32 -33.22 -42.23
CA SER A 141 0.41 -33.42 -43.36
C SER A 141 1.17 -33.54 -44.69
N LEU A 142 2.12 -32.64 -44.95
CA LEU A 142 2.95 -32.65 -46.16
C LEU A 142 3.85 -33.90 -46.24
N LYS A 143 4.44 -34.34 -45.12
CA LYS A 143 5.20 -35.60 -45.08
C LYS A 143 4.34 -36.80 -45.46
N THR A 144 3.11 -36.85 -44.94
CA THR A 144 2.17 -37.94 -45.24
C THR A 144 1.84 -37.99 -46.74
N GLN A 145 1.52 -36.83 -47.34
CA GLN A 145 1.25 -36.72 -48.78
C GLN A 145 2.46 -37.14 -49.63
N LEU A 146 3.67 -36.73 -49.25
CA LEU A 146 4.91 -37.11 -49.94
C LEU A 146 5.16 -38.62 -49.92
N ASN A 147 4.86 -39.29 -48.81
CA ASN A 147 5.02 -40.74 -48.70
C ASN A 147 4.02 -41.48 -49.61
N GLN A 148 2.76 -41.06 -49.64
CA GLN A 148 1.74 -41.63 -50.54
C GLN A 148 2.13 -41.48 -52.02
N ILE A 149 2.62 -40.31 -52.42
CA ILE A 149 3.08 -40.11 -53.82
C ILE A 149 4.24 -41.04 -54.17
N LYS A 150 5.14 -41.35 -53.23
CA LYS A 150 6.25 -42.29 -53.49
C LYS A 150 5.76 -43.73 -53.63
N GLU A 151 4.79 -44.14 -52.81
CA GLU A 151 4.18 -45.46 -52.88
C GLU A 151 3.42 -45.66 -54.19
N ASP A 152 2.69 -44.65 -54.67
CA ASP A 152 1.92 -44.72 -55.92
C ASP A 152 2.79 -44.76 -57.20
N ASN A 153 4.07 -44.38 -57.11
CA ASN A 153 5.02 -44.33 -58.23
C ASN A 153 6.04 -45.48 -58.26
N THR A 154 5.88 -46.50 -57.39
CA THR A 154 6.77 -47.69 -57.31
C THR A 154 6.01 -48.95 -57.74
#